data_AF-A0AAV3QPG9-F1
#
_entry.id   AF-A0AAV3QPG9-F1
#
_cell.length_a   1.000
_cell.length_b   1.000
_cell.length_c   1.000
_cell.angle_alpha   90.00
_cell.angle_beta   90.00
_cell.angle_gamma   90.00
#
_symmetry.space_group_name_H-M   'P 1'
#
loop_
_entity.id
_entity.type
_entity.pdbx_description
1 polymer ?
#
loop_
_entity_poly.entity_id
_entity_poly.type
_entity_poly.pdbx_seq_one_letter_code
_entity_poly.pdbx_strand_id
1 'polypeptide(L)'
;MRLAYYTHQNKIGKRLHLPATFIGDPRDLRHRYLDSMALVQEYGKPDIFLTMTCNPNWIEIKEYLKPGEEAHNRSDLLCRVFKDKLSILKQNYVWRNFWKGHLSSSCN
;
A
#
# COMPACT_ATOMS: atom_id res chain seq x y z
N MET A 1 -28.39 -10.82 7.14
CA MET A 1 -27.55 -11.02 8.34
C MET A 1 -27.22 -12.50 8.42
N ARG A 2 -26.11 -12.95 7.81
CA ARG A 2 -25.76 -14.38 7.75
C ARG A 2 -24.83 -14.67 8.93
N LEU A 3 -25.27 -15.50 9.87
CA LEU A 3 -24.50 -15.92 11.04
C LEU A 3 -23.45 -16.94 10.57
N ALA A 4 -22.16 -16.61 10.72
CA ALA A 4 -21.10 -17.59 10.53
C ALA A 4 -21.06 -18.53 11.75
N TYR A 5 -21.22 -19.82 11.49
CA TYR A 5 -21.20 -20.89 12.48
C TYR A 5 -19.74 -21.29 12.73
N TYR A 6 -19.14 -20.79 13.82
CA TYR A 6 -17.91 -21.38 14.33
C TYR A 6 -18.31 -22.50 15.31
N THR A 7 -18.23 -23.75 14.87
CA THR A 7 -18.46 -24.91 15.75
C THR A 7 -17.25 -25.10 16.65
N HIS A 8 -17.25 -24.46 17.83
CA HIS A 8 -16.47 -25.00 18.93
C HIS A 8 -17.18 -26.28 19.36
N GLN A 9 -16.50 -27.43 19.20
CA GLN A 9 -17.01 -28.74 19.57
C GLN A 9 -17.57 -28.65 21.01
N ASN A 10 -18.89 -28.81 21.15
CA ASN A 10 -19.68 -28.95 22.40
C ASN A 10 -20.64 -27.84 22.87
N LYS A 11 -21.04 -26.84 22.07
CA LYS A 11 -22.24 -26.03 22.43
C LYS A 11 -23.14 -25.70 21.24
N ILE A 12 -24.13 -26.56 21.04
CA ILE A 12 -25.22 -26.37 20.08
C ILE A 12 -26.08 -25.16 20.55
N GLY A 13 -26.23 -24.14 19.70
CA GLY A 13 -27.39 -23.25 19.74
C GLY A 13 -27.27 -21.80 20.27
N LYS A 14 -26.07 -21.26 20.58
CA LYS A 14 -25.96 -19.82 20.91
C LYS A 14 -25.67 -18.97 19.68
N ARG A 15 -26.54 -17.99 19.38
CA ARG A 15 -26.27 -16.93 18.40
C ARG A 15 -25.13 -16.07 18.93
N LEU A 16 -23.92 -16.27 18.41
CA LEU A 16 -22.79 -15.41 18.74
C LEU A 16 -22.73 -14.30 17.69
N HIS A 17 -22.89 -13.04 18.12
CA HIS A 17 -22.61 -11.91 17.26
C HIS A 17 -21.10 -11.70 17.21
N LEU A 18 -20.50 -11.94 16.05
CA LEU A 18 -19.11 -11.63 15.84
C LEU A 18 -18.90 -10.11 15.95
N PRO A 19 -17.81 -9.66 16.62
CA PRO A 19 -17.45 -8.27 16.62
C PRO A 19 -17.08 -7.82 15.20
N ALA A 20 -17.23 -6.53 14.91
CA ALA A 20 -16.88 -5.95 13.61
C ALA A 20 -15.41 -6.11 13.22
N THR A 21 -14.55 -6.42 14.20
CA THR A 21 -13.12 -6.68 14.05
C THR A 21 -12.80 -8.08 13.53
N PHE A 22 -13.79 -8.98 13.41
CA PHE A 22 -13.56 -10.31 12.85
C PHE A 22 -13.32 -10.23 11.34
N ILE A 23 -12.08 -10.51 10.93
CA ILE A 23 -11.64 -10.40 9.53
C ILE A 23 -12.44 -11.36 8.64
N GLY A 24 -13.05 -10.83 7.59
CA GLY A 24 -13.83 -11.61 6.62
C GLY A 24 -15.32 -11.78 6.95
N ASP A 25 -15.81 -11.25 8.09
CA ASP A 25 -17.26 -11.13 8.32
C ASP A 25 -17.89 -10.09 7.36
N PRO A 26 -19.16 -10.24 6.95
CA PRO A 26 -19.84 -9.22 6.17
C PRO A 26 -19.79 -7.81 6.80
N ARG A 27 -19.70 -7.71 8.13
CA ARG A 27 -19.53 -6.43 8.82
C ARG A 27 -18.14 -5.83 8.57
N ASP A 28 -17.07 -6.61 8.68
CA ASP A 28 -15.69 -6.17 8.38
C ASP A 28 -15.57 -5.72 6.92
N LEU A 29 -16.09 -6.52 5.97
CA LEU A 29 -16.08 -6.17 4.55
C LEU A 29 -16.84 -4.86 4.27
N ARG A 30 -18.00 -4.66 4.90
CA ARG A 30 -18.76 -3.41 4.77
C ARG A 30 -17.98 -2.21 5.34
N HIS A 31 -17.32 -2.36 6.48
CA HIS A 31 -16.51 -1.29 7.06
C HIS A 31 -15.36 -0.88 6.14
N ARG A 32 -14.60 -1.85 5.60
CA ARG A 32 -13.51 -1.58 4.65
C ARG A 32 -13.98 -0.91 3.37
N TYR A 33 -15.15 -1.30 2.87
CA TYR A 33 -15.75 -0.66 1.70
C TYR A 33 -16.09 0.80 1.98
N LEU A 34 -16.76 1.09 3.09
CA LEU A 34 -17.12 2.46 3.47
C LEU A 34 -15.88 3.34 3.69
N ASP A 35 -14.84 2.80 4.31
CA ASP A 35 -13.56 3.48 4.51
C ASP A 35 -12.89 3.82 3.17
N SER A 36 -12.86 2.85 2.25
CA SER A 36 -12.38 3.07 0.89
C SER A 36 -13.18 4.13 0.13
N MET A 37 -14.51 4.15 0.28
CA MET A 37 -15.36 5.17 -0.34
C MET A 37 -15.15 6.56 0.26
N ALA A 38 -14.89 6.67 1.57
CA ALA A 38 -14.56 7.94 2.21
C ALA A 38 -13.26 8.52 1.62
N LEU A 39 -12.24 7.68 1.42
CA LEU A 39 -11.00 8.10 0.75
C LEU A 39 -11.23 8.54 -0.70
N VAL A 40 -12.06 7.84 -1.46
CA VAL A 40 -12.39 8.23 -2.85
C VAL A 40 -13.19 9.54 -2.88
N GLN A 41 -14.05 9.78 -1.89
CA GLN A 41 -14.79 11.03 -1.78
C GLN A 41 -13.89 12.22 -1.46
N GLU A 42 -12.87 12.03 -0.61
CA GLU A 42 -11.94 13.09 -0.21
C GLU A 42 -10.88 13.37 -1.28
N TYR A 43 -10.27 12.33 -1.85
CA TYR A 43 -9.11 12.44 -2.75
C TYR A 43 -9.45 12.23 -4.24
N GLY A 44 -10.70 11.87 -4.55
CA GLY A 44 -11.11 11.52 -5.89
C GLY A 44 -10.79 10.07 -6.27
N LYS A 45 -11.19 9.69 -7.49
CA LYS A 45 -10.94 8.35 -8.02
C LYS A 45 -9.44 8.16 -8.30
N PRO A 46 -8.81 7.08 -7.84
CA PRO A 46 -7.44 6.76 -8.24
C PRO A 46 -7.40 6.37 -9.72
N ASP A 47 -6.61 7.11 -10.51
CA ASP A 47 -6.44 6.83 -11.94
C ASP A 47 -5.25 5.91 -12.25
N ILE A 48 -4.26 5.85 -11.34
CA ILE A 48 -3.01 5.10 -11.56
C ILE A 48 -2.65 4.31 -10.30
N PHE A 49 -2.40 3.01 -10.47
CA PHE A 49 -1.77 2.17 -9.48
C PHE A 49 -0.30 1.93 -9.87
N LEU A 50 0.63 2.42 -9.04
CA LEU A 50 2.07 2.25 -9.28
C LEU A 50 2.65 1.22 -8.30
N THR A 51 3.25 0.18 -8.85
CA THR A 51 3.96 -0.84 -8.07
C THR A 51 5.46 -0.67 -8.30
N MET A 52 6.22 -0.42 -7.22
CA MET A 52 7.68 -0.37 -7.25
C MET A 52 8.25 -1.52 -6.44
N THR A 53 9.16 -2.28 -7.03
CA THR A 53 9.86 -3.38 -6.37
C THR A 53 11.27 -2.95 -5.97
N CYS A 54 11.72 -3.35 -4.78
CA CYS A 54 13.13 -3.22 -4.38
C CYS A 54 13.99 -4.11 -5.27
N ASN A 55 15.03 -3.56 -5.91
CA ASN A 55 16.05 -4.36 -6.58
C ASN A 55 17.33 -4.39 -5.73
N PRO A 56 17.75 -5.54 -5.17
CA PRO A 56 18.97 -5.64 -4.37
C PRO A 56 20.25 -5.37 -5.17
N ASN A 57 20.17 -5.36 -6.51
CA ASN A 57 21.32 -5.08 -7.37
C ASN A 57 21.61 -3.60 -7.60
N TRP A 58 20.86 -2.67 -6.99
CA TRP A 58 21.16 -1.25 -7.10
C TRP A 58 22.55 -0.91 -6.55
N ILE A 59 23.21 0.05 -7.21
CA ILE A 59 24.60 0.43 -6.93
C ILE A 59 24.68 0.99 -5.51
N GLU A 60 23.68 1.77 -5.11
CA GLU A 60 23.54 2.35 -3.77
C GLU A 60 23.37 1.29 -2.67
N ILE A 61 22.95 0.06 -3.01
CA ILE A 61 22.91 -1.03 -2.04
C ILE A 61 24.28 -1.72 -1.99
N LYS A 62 24.87 -2.00 -3.15
CA LYS A 62 26.16 -2.69 -3.24
C LYS A 62 27.32 -1.91 -2.63
N GLU A 63 27.34 -0.59 -2.77
CA GLU A 63 28.40 0.27 -2.23
C GLU A 63 28.43 0.30 -0.69
N TYR A 64 27.26 0.21 -0.06
CA TYR A 64 27.14 0.26 1.40
C TYR A 64 27.10 -1.12 2.05
N LEU A 65 27.10 -2.18 1.24
CA LEU A 65 27.13 -3.55 1.70
C LEU A 65 28.56 -3.93 2.08
N LYS A 66 28.74 -4.53 3.26
CA LYS A 66 30.06 -5.01 3.68
C LYS A 66 30.43 -6.26 2.88
N PRO A 67 31.74 -6.54 2.70
CA PRO A 67 32.17 -7.76 2.04
C PRO A 67 31.63 -8.99 2.77
N GLY A 68 30.92 -9.86 2.04
CA GLY A 68 30.29 -11.08 2.57
C GLY A 68 28.89 -10.90 3.18
N GLU A 69 28.38 -9.67 3.25
CA GLU A 69 27.01 -9.41 3.70
C GLU A 69 26.05 -9.49 2.52
N GLU A 70 24.85 -10.07 2.73
CA GLU A 70 23.83 -10.16 1.70
C GLU A 70 22.80 -9.04 1.86
N ALA A 71 22.29 -8.51 0.75
CA ALA A 71 21.36 -7.39 0.77
C ALA A 71 20.10 -7.66 1.61
N HIS A 72 19.62 -8.90 1.66
CA HIS A 72 18.45 -9.27 2.45
C HIS A 72 18.69 -9.22 3.97
N ASN A 73 19.95 -9.33 4.40
CA ASN A 73 20.33 -9.22 5.82
C ASN A 73 20.39 -7.77 6.30
N ARG A 74 20.33 -6.79 5.37
CA ARG A 74 20.35 -5.34 5.65
C ARG A 74 19.09 -4.64 5.15
N SER A 75 17.97 -4.99 5.76
CA SER A 75 16.67 -4.39 5.48
C SER A 75 16.65 -2.88 5.75
N ASP A 76 17.45 -2.37 6.69
CA ASP A 76 17.63 -0.94 6.96
C ASP A 76 18.15 -0.18 5.72
N LEU A 77 19.16 -0.72 5.06
CA LEU A 77 19.75 -0.17 3.85
C LEU A 77 18.75 -0.24 2.69
N LEU A 78 18.11 -1.40 2.49
CA LEU A 78 17.09 -1.59 1.46
C LEU A 78 15.93 -0.60 1.61
N CYS A 79 15.41 -0.42 2.84
CA CYS A 79 14.31 0.49 3.11
C CYS A 79 14.69 1.95 2.85
N ARG A 80 15.92 2.37 3.18
CA ARG A 80 16.41 3.73 2.92
C ARG A 80 16.52 4.00 1.42
N VAL A 81 17.24 3.14 0.70
CA VAL A 81 17.40 3.28 -0.75
C VAL A 81 16.04 3.22 -1.46
N PHE A 82 15.14 2.32 -1.03
CA PHE A 82 13.79 2.24 -1.57
C PHE A 82 13.00 3.53 -1.33
N LYS A 83 13.06 4.09 -0.12
CA LYS A 83 12.39 5.36 0.20
C LYS A 83 12.88 6.51 -0.68
N ASP A 84 14.19 6.56 -0.94
CA ASP A 84 14.80 7.57 -1.80
C ASP A 84 14.41 7.38 -3.26
N LYS A 85 14.43 6.14 -3.78
CA LYS A 85 13.94 5.85 -5.13
C LYS A 85 12.45 6.18 -5.28
N LEU A 86 11.66 5.93 -4.23
CA LEU A 86 10.22 6.19 -4.22
C LEU A 86 9.92 7.70 -4.19
N SER A 87 10.72 8.50 -3.48
CA SER A 87 10.57 9.96 -3.46
C SER A 87 10.89 10.57 -4.83
N ILE A 88 11.97 10.11 -5.46
CA ILE A 88 12.35 10.49 -6.83
C ILE A 88 11.25 10.10 -7.81
N LEU A 89 10.67 8.90 -7.68
CA LEU A 89 9.58 8.45 -8.53
C LEU A 89 8.33 9.32 -8.37
N LYS A 90 7.91 9.60 -7.14
CA LYS A 90 6.79 10.51 -6.87
C LYS A 90 7.00 11.88 -7.50
N GLN A 91 8.19 12.47 -7.31
CA GLN A 91 8.52 13.77 -7.91
C GLN A 91 8.47 13.71 -9.44
N ASN A 92 9.13 12.73 -10.06
CA ASN A 92 9.16 12.62 -11.52
C ASN A 92 7.76 12.46 -12.13
N TYR A 93 6.88 11.64 -11.55
CA TYR A 93 5.55 11.42 -12.10
C TYR A 93 4.66 12.66 -11.93
N VAL A 94 4.66 13.28 -10.74
CA VAL A 94 3.86 14.49 -10.48
C VAL A 94 4.36 15.66 -11.33
N TRP A 95 5.67 15.92 -11.36
CA TRP A 95 6.21 17.09 -12.08
C TRP A 95 6.17 16.92 -13.60
N ARG A 96 6.52 15.74 -14.11
CA ARG A 96 6.72 15.52 -15.55
C ARG A 96 5.43 15.24 -16.30
N ASN A 97 4.45 14.57 -15.69
CA ASN A 97 3.20 14.23 -16.36
C ASN A 97 2.04 15.18 -15.99
N PHE A 98 2.07 15.81 -14.81
CA PHE A 98 0.96 16.63 -14.33
C PHE A 98 1.16 18.15 -14.60
N TRP A 99 2.38 18.68 -14.40
CA TRP A 99 2.64 20.13 -14.51
C TRP A 99 3.26 20.59 -15.83
N LYS A 100 3.95 19.72 -16.59
CA LYS A 100 4.51 20.10 -17.89
C LYS A 100 3.46 20.41 -18.97
N GLY A 101 2.24 19.89 -18.86
CA GLY A 101 1.15 20.16 -19.81
C GLY A 101 0.57 21.58 -19.73
N HIS A 102 0.80 22.31 -18.63
CA HIS A 102 0.23 23.64 -18.38
C HIS A 102 1.21 24.82 -18.57
N LEU A 103 2.51 24.55 -18.72
CA LEU A 103 3.54 25.60 -18.79
C LEU A 103 4.03 25.93 -20.22
N SER A 104 3.49 25.28 -21.25
CA SER A 104 3.87 25.56 -22.66
C SER A 104 2.92 26.53 -23.39
N SER A 105 1.92 27.12 -22.73
CA SER A 105 0.93 28.02 -23.36
C SER A 105 0.98 29.47 -22.86
N SER A 106 2.01 29.89 -22.12
CA SER A 106 2.21 31.30 -21.74
C SER A 106 3.63 31.76 -22.04
N CYS A 107 4.02 31.66 -23.30
CA CYS A 107 5.08 32.46 -23.93
C CYS A 107 4.69 32.63 -25.41
N ASN A 108 3.79 33.58 -25.67
CA ASN A 108 3.66 34.36 -26.89
C ASN A 108 3.18 35.74 -26.48
#